data_AF-A0A949U9G2-F1
#
_entry.id   AF-A0A949U9G2-F1
#
_cell.length_a   1.000
_cell.length_b   1.000
_cell.length_c   1.000
_cell.angle_alpha   90.00
_cell.angle_beta   90.00
_cell.angle_gamma   90.00
#
_symmetry.space_group_name_H-M   'P 1'
#
loop_
_entity.id
_entity.type
_entity.pdbx_description
1 polymer ?
#
loop_
_entity_poly.entity_id
_entity_poly.type
_entity_poly.pdbx_seq_one_letter_code
_entity_poly.pdbx_strand_id
1 'polypeptide(L)'
;MFNPFREVRKTEMRVFTSLPGKFRRKRRTAWSDPNRQGAAVDSFLEGPSVDREGNLWCVDIPFGRIFKVNTRTGDWDLVAQYDGWPNGLKIHKDGRIFI
;
A
#
# COMPACT_ATOMS: atom_id res chain seq x y z
N MET A 1 -18.35 26.99 22.86
CA MET A 1 -18.24 26.62 21.43
C MET A 1 -19.00 25.31 21.25
N PHE A 2 -20.13 25.32 20.57
CA PHE A 2 -20.96 24.12 20.36
C PHE A 2 -20.37 23.30 19.22
N ASN A 3 -20.04 22.03 19.46
CA ASN A 3 -19.66 21.11 18.40
C ASN A 3 -20.94 20.39 17.91
N PRO A 4 -21.43 20.69 16.70
CA PRO A 4 -22.67 20.11 16.17
C PRO A 4 -22.49 18.66 15.66
N PHE A 5 -21.26 18.12 15.67
CA PHE A 5 -20.98 16.80 15.14
C PHE A 5 -21.25 15.71 16.18
N ARG A 6 -21.76 14.56 15.70
CA ARG A 6 -21.86 13.34 16.50
C ARG A 6 -20.47 12.95 17.01
N GLU A 7 -20.46 12.41 18.22
CA GLU A 7 -19.25 11.84 18.82
C GLU A 7 -18.67 10.74 17.91
N VAL A 8 -17.33 10.74 17.78
CA VAL A 8 -16.63 9.80 16.91
C VAL A 8 -16.81 8.39 17.45
N ARG A 9 -17.47 7.53 16.66
CA ARG A 9 -17.57 6.11 17.00
C ARG A 9 -16.21 5.46 16.84
N LYS A 10 -15.64 4.99 17.96
CA LYS A 10 -14.44 4.16 17.96
C LYS A 10 -14.82 2.74 17.54
N THR A 11 -14.02 2.17 16.64
CA THR A 11 -14.13 0.76 16.21
C THR A 11 -12.80 0.09 16.46
N GLU A 12 -12.84 -1.13 16.98
CA GLU A 12 -11.64 -1.96 17.10
C GLU A 12 -11.15 -2.39 15.72
N MET A 13 -9.86 -2.22 15.48
CA MET A 13 -9.20 -2.67 14.25
C MET A 13 -8.33 -3.88 14.56
N ARG A 14 -8.24 -4.79 13.60
CA ARG A 14 -7.33 -5.94 13.65
C ARG A 14 -6.45 -5.92 12.41
N VAL A 15 -5.23 -6.41 12.57
CA VAL A 15 -4.34 -6.61 11.41
C VAL A 15 -4.95 -7.69 10.52
N PHE A 16 -5.21 -7.35 9.26
CA PHE A 16 -5.70 -8.30 8.26
C PHE A 16 -4.56 -9.18 7.73
N THR A 17 -3.54 -8.56 7.14
CA THR A 17 -2.30 -9.21 6.68
C THR A 17 -1.18 -8.18 6.69
N SER A 18 0.06 -8.62 6.48
CA SER A 18 1.23 -7.74 6.40
C SER A 18 2.14 -8.14 5.25
N LEU A 19 2.93 -7.19 4.74
CA LEU A 19 3.89 -7.49 3.67
C LEU A 19 4.77 -8.69 4.07
N PRO A 20 4.78 -9.77 3.27
CA PRO A 20 5.53 -10.99 3.58
C PRO A 20 7.02 -10.71 3.79
N GLY A 21 7.64 -11.45 4.71
CA GLY A 21 9.07 -11.29 5.06
C GLY A 21 10.00 -11.40 3.86
N LYS A 22 9.69 -12.27 2.88
CA LYS A 22 10.46 -12.42 1.62
C LYS A 22 10.58 -11.12 0.80
N PHE A 23 9.67 -10.17 1.01
CA PHE A 23 9.67 -8.87 0.35
C PHE A 23 10.28 -7.75 1.21
N ARG A 24 10.61 -8.01 2.47
CA ARG A 24 11.19 -7.02 3.38
C ARG A 24 12.71 -7.06 3.27
N ARG A 25 13.28 -5.97 2.75
CA ARG A 25 14.74 -5.77 2.72
C ARG A 25 15.06 -4.38 3.22
N LYS A 26 15.32 -4.26 4.52
CA LYS A 26 15.63 -2.98 5.15
C LYS A 26 16.92 -2.40 4.57
N ARG A 27 16.81 -1.29 3.85
CA ARG A 27 17.94 -0.57 3.26
C ARG A 27 17.60 0.88 2.98
N ARG A 28 18.64 1.71 2.82
CA ARG A 28 18.50 3.04 2.22
C ARG A 28 18.12 2.89 0.75
N THR A 29 17.22 3.73 0.28
CA THR A 29 16.73 3.81 -1.10
C THR A 29 16.84 5.24 -1.61
N ALA A 30 16.90 5.44 -2.92
CA ALA A 30 16.88 6.80 -3.49
C ALA A 30 15.62 7.57 -3.07
N TRP A 31 14.49 6.88 -2.86
CA TRP A 31 13.27 7.49 -2.32
C TRP A 31 13.44 7.96 -0.87
N SER A 32 14.11 7.17 -0.03
CA SER A 32 14.27 7.49 1.39
C SER A 32 15.18 8.69 1.65
N ASP A 33 16.02 9.09 0.69
CA ASP A 33 16.92 10.22 0.82
C ASP A 33 16.16 11.53 1.08
N PRO A 34 15.29 11.98 0.16
CA PRO A 34 14.48 13.16 0.41
C PRO A 34 13.29 12.89 1.35
N ASN A 35 12.67 11.70 1.33
CA ASN A 35 11.40 11.46 2.04
C ASN A 35 11.56 10.99 3.49
N ARG A 36 12.74 10.48 3.85
CA ARG A 36 13.04 9.88 5.16
C ARG A 36 14.42 10.27 5.69
N GLN A 37 15.03 11.33 5.16
CA GLN A 37 16.35 11.83 5.58
C GLN A 37 17.44 10.73 5.52
N GLY A 38 17.37 9.89 4.49
CA GLY A 38 18.31 8.78 4.27
C GLY A 38 18.12 7.57 5.20
N ALA A 39 17.08 7.54 6.04
CA ALA A 39 16.81 6.42 6.91
C ALA A 39 16.48 5.14 6.11
N ALA A 40 17.04 4.01 6.53
CA ALA A 40 16.73 2.72 5.92
C ALA A 40 15.27 2.32 6.16
N VAL A 41 14.58 1.92 5.09
CA VAL A 41 13.19 1.45 5.10
C VAL A 41 13.14 0.03 4.53
N ASP A 42 12.14 -0.75 4.93
CA ASP A 42 11.87 -2.09 4.40
C ASP A 42 10.63 -2.14 3.49
N SER A 43 9.73 -1.16 3.64
CA SER A 43 8.61 -0.84 2.73
C SER A 43 7.97 0.49 3.13
N PHE A 44 7.22 1.11 2.20
CA PHE A 44 6.22 2.12 2.51
C PHE A 44 5.02 1.92 1.58
N LEU A 45 3.95 1.32 2.11
CA LEU A 45 2.77 0.94 1.33
C LEU A 45 1.78 2.09 1.21
N GLU A 46 1.32 2.34 -0.02
CA GLU A 46 0.34 3.38 -0.34
C GLU A 46 -0.62 2.91 -1.45
N GLY A 47 -1.49 3.81 -1.91
CA GLY A 47 -2.36 3.57 -3.05
C GLY A 47 -3.36 2.41 -2.90
N PRO A 48 -3.99 2.17 -1.73
CA PRO A 48 -4.95 1.10 -1.59
C PRO A 48 -6.13 1.29 -2.57
N SER A 49 -6.44 0.26 -3.35
CA SER A 49 -7.63 0.19 -4.21
C SER A 49 -8.15 -1.24 -4.28
N VAL A 50 -9.47 -1.41 -4.36
CA VAL A 50 -10.10 -2.74 -4.44
C VAL A 50 -10.64 -2.94 -5.85
N ASP A 51 -10.31 -4.07 -6.47
CA ASP A 51 -10.84 -4.44 -7.79
C ASP A 51 -12.26 -5.03 -7.69
N ARG A 52 -12.90 -5.33 -8.84
CA ARG A 52 -14.26 -5.89 -8.85
C ARG A 52 -14.34 -7.34 -8.37
N GLU A 53 -13.23 -8.06 -8.31
CA GLU A 53 -13.13 -9.40 -7.75
C GLU A 53 -12.96 -9.37 -6.21
N GLY A 54 -12.73 -8.18 -5.65
CA GLY A 54 -12.55 -7.95 -4.24
C GLY A 54 -11.09 -8.05 -3.78
N ASN A 55 -10.10 -8.11 -4.69
CA ASN A 55 -8.70 -8.10 -4.29
C ASN A 55 -8.25 -6.68 -3.94
N LEU A 56 -7.39 -6.56 -2.92
CA LEU A 56 -6.77 -5.30 -2.53
C LEU A 56 -5.47 -5.12 -3.33
N TRP A 57 -5.33 -3.97 -3.96
CA TRP A 57 -4.13 -3.54 -4.66
C TRP A 57 -3.46 -2.43 -3.88
N CYS A 58 -2.13 -2.44 -3.83
CA CYS A 58 -1.34 -1.37 -3.24
C CYS A 58 0.02 -1.28 -3.91
N VAL A 59 0.68 -0.15 -3.70
CA VAL A 59 2.04 0.11 -4.19
C VAL A 59 3.01 0.19 -3.03
N ASP A 60 4.27 -0.11 -3.30
CA ASP A 60 5.37 0.06 -2.36
C ASP A 60 6.39 1.03 -2.94
N ILE A 61 6.27 2.28 -2.50
CA ILE A 61 6.96 3.44 -3.09
C ILE A 61 8.48 3.24 -3.17
N PRO A 62 9.18 2.90 -2.07
CA PRO A 62 10.65 2.97 -2.06
C PRO A 62 11.32 1.89 -2.91
N PHE A 63 10.56 0.88 -3.34
CA PHE A 63 11.07 -0.30 -4.05
C PHE A 63 10.42 -0.51 -5.43
N GLY A 64 9.55 0.40 -5.86
CA GLY A 64 8.97 0.37 -7.20
C GLY A 64 8.06 -0.83 -7.44
N ARG A 65 7.31 -1.30 -6.42
CA ARG A 65 6.53 -2.55 -6.50
C ARG A 65 5.04 -2.31 -6.48
N ILE A 66 4.32 -3.18 -7.16
CA ILE A 66 2.86 -3.23 -7.15
C ILE A 66 2.44 -4.61 -6.64
N PHE A 67 1.59 -4.63 -5.62
CA PHE A 67 1.09 -5.86 -5.02
C PHE A 67 -0.41 -6.01 -5.26
N LYS A 68 -0.83 -7.25 -5.49
CA LYS A 68 -2.21 -7.71 -5.38
C LYS A 68 -2.31 -8.60 -4.14
N VAL A 69 -3.30 -8.34 -3.30
CA VAL A 69 -3.57 -9.04 -2.05
C VAL A 69 -4.95 -9.69 -2.14
N ASN A 70 -4.98 -11.01 -2.05
CA ASN A 70 -6.23 -11.75 -2.00
C ASN A 70 -6.91 -11.49 -0.65
N THR A 71 -8.09 -10.87 -0.66
CA THR A 71 -8.78 -10.50 0.59
C THR A 71 -9.42 -11.68 1.33
N ARG A 72 -9.55 -12.84 0.67
CA ARG A 72 -10.11 -14.07 1.26
C ARG A 72 -9.03 -14.88 1.97
N THR A 73 -7.80 -14.90 1.44
CA THR A 73 -6.70 -15.71 1.99
C THR A 73 -5.64 -14.89 2.71
N GLY A 74 -5.49 -13.61 2.36
CA GLY A 74 -4.42 -12.74 2.85
C GLY A 74 -3.10 -12.89 2.09
N ASP A 75 -3.08 -13.66 1.00
CA ASP A 75 -1.88 -13.89 0.17
C ASP A 75 -1.50 -12.67 -0.66
N TRP A 76 -0.20 -12.50 -0.89
CA TRP A 76 0.38 -11.38 -1.62
C TRP A 76 1.11 -11.84 -2.88
N ASP A 77 0.73 -11.26 -4.00
CA ASP A 77 1.39 -11.43 -5.29
C ASP A 77 2.11 -10.14 -5.70
N LEU A 78 3.38 -10.26 -6.08
CA LEU A 78 4.11 -9.18 -6.74
C LEU A 78 3.71 -9.15 -8.21
N VAL A 79 2.93 -8.17 -8.61
CA VAL A 79 2.40 -8.08 -9.98
C VAL A 79 3.40 -7.43 -10.92
N ALA A 80 4.09 -6.40 -10.46
CA ALA A 80 5.12 -5.72 -11.22
C ALA A 80 6.14 -5.06 -10.31
N GLN A 81 7.36 -4.92 -10.82
CA GLN A 81 8.43 -4.15 -10.21
C GLN A 81 9.19 -3.40 -11.29
N TYR A 82 9.42 -2.09 -11.09
CA TYR A 82 10.09 -1.23 -12.05
C TYR A 82 10.85 -0.11 -11.36
N ASP A 83 11.70 0.60 -12.11
CA ASP A 83 12.40 1.77 -11.58
C ASP A 83 11.45 2.97 -11.49
N GLY A 84 11.29 3.50 -10.28
CA GLY A 84 10.32 4.55 -9.97
C GLY A 84 9.73 4.40 -8.58
N TRP A 85 8.92 5.40 -8.20
CA TRP A 85 8.36 5.56 -6.86
C TRP A 85 6.82 5.63 -6.93
N PRO A 86 6.13 4.52 -7.26
CA PRO A 86 4.68 4.51 -7.36
C PRO A 86 4.06 4.89 -6.02
N ASN A 87 3.18 5.88 -6.01
CA ASN A 87 2.53 6.38 -4.79
C ASN A 87 1.01 6.20 -4.81
N GLY A 88 0.37 6.59 -5.92
CA GLY A 88 -1.05 6.38 -6.15
C GLY A 88 -1.30 5.10 -6.95
N LEU A 89 -2.46 4.50 -6.73
CA LEU A 89 -3.02 3.49 -7.62
C LEU A 89 -4.53 3.66 -7.61
N LYS A 90 -5.16 3.66 -8.80
CA LYS A 90 -6.62 3.64 -8.95
C LYS A 90 -7.04 2.69 -10.07
N ILE A 91 -8.19 2.06 -9.88
CA ILE A 91 -8.71 1.04 -10.78
C ILE A 91 -9.97 1.60 -11.44
N HIS A 92 -9.95 1.69 -12.76
CA HIS A 92 -11.13 2.06 -13.53
C HIS A 92 -12.12 0.89 -13.61
N LYS A 93 -13.40 1.16 -13.88
CA LYS A 93 -14.47 0.15 -13.88
C LYS A 93 -14.26 -1.00 -14.88
N ASP A 94 -13.41 -0.82 -15.88
CA ASP A 94 -13.03 -1.83 -16.89
C ASP A 94 -11.79 -2.65 -16.50
N GLY A 95 -11.23 -2.44 -15.31
CA GLY A 95 -10.08 -3.19 -14.79
C GLY A 95 -8.72 -2.57 -15.09
N ARG A 96 -8.64 -1.48 -15.87
CA ARG A 96 -7.37 -0.77 -16.06
C ARG A 96 -6.89 -0.15 -14.75
N ILE A 97 -5.59 -0.28 -14.50
CA ILE A 97 -4.90 0.27 -13.34
C ILE A 97 -4.09 1.50 -13.77
N PHE A 98 -4.26 2.61 -13.03
CA PHE A 98 -3.55 3.87 -13.21
C PHE A 98 -2.65 4.09 -11.99
N ILE A 99 -1.37 4.38 -12.25
CA ILE A 99 -0.29 4.52 -11.26
C ILE A 99 0.56 5.72 -11.63
#